data_AF-A0A820BSL6-F1
#
_entry.id   AF-A0A820BSL6-F1
#
_cell.length_a   1.000
_cell.length_b   1.000
_cell.length_c   1.000
_cell.angle_alpha   90.00
_cell.angle_beta   90.00
_cell.angle_gamma   90.00
#
_symmetry.space_group_name_H-M   'P 1'
#
loop_
_entity.id
_entity.type
_entity.pdbx_description
1 polymer ?
#
loop_
_entity_poly.entity_id
_entity_poly.type
_entity_poly.pdbx_seq_one_letter_code
_entity_poly.pdbx_strand_id
1 'polypeptide(L)'
;MLREAFVNSKTGDGNTFNDIAQSSGEDFWKALQGPIYSRLYNIDNIESNTPKTDYGYIYNENKILGVARLRQVRVKPNSCELHKEFAKRNFTQECYAEYTIDKEDQDSFGNNSLNIFTSDVWNYTSAKQTKTSAHAGVVSEYGGGGYVQLFTRNANTTMAILRELERNSWINRGTRAIFFDVIVYNPNINLFCHIR
;
A
#
# COMPACT_ATOMS: atom_id res chain seq x y z
N MET A 1 -7.39 -20.57 4.08
CA MET A 1 -8.28 -19.73 3.26
C MET A 1 -7.80 -18.28 3.11
N LEU A 2 -8.04 -17.34 4.04
CA LEU A 2 -7.68 -15.92 3.79
C LEU A 2 -6.17 -15.67 3.62
N ARG A 3 -5.32 -16.34 4.40
CA ARG A 3 -3.86 -16.28 4.22
C ARG A 3 -3.43 -16.80 2.84
N GLU A 4 -4.03 -17.89 2.38
CA GLU A 4 -3.73 -18.42 1.04
C GLU A 4 -4.19 -17.47 -0.06
N ALA A 5 -5.31 -16.77 0.15
CA ALA A 5 -5.84 -15.79 -0.79
C ALA A 5 -4.84 -14.66 -1.10
N PHE A 6 -4.18 -14.12 -0.07
CA PHE A 6 -3.33 -12.94 -0.23
C PHE A 6 -1.84 -13.24 -0.23
N VAL A 7 -1.37 -14.19 0.58
CA VAL A 7 0.06 -14.44 0.77
C VAL A 7 0.59 -15.46 -0.25
N ASN A 8 -0.16 -16.53 -0.50
CA ASN A 8 0.30 -17.64 -1.33
C ASN A 8 -0.13 -17.53 -2.81
N SER A 9 -0.97 -16.55 -3.15
CA SER A 9 -1.37 -16.31 -4.54
C SER A 9 -0.16 -15.85 -5.35
N LYS A 10 0.01 -16.47 -6.51
CA LYS A 10 1.14 -16.20 -7.40
C LYS A 10 0.86 -14.97 -8.27
N THR A 11 1.90 -14.17 -8.51
CA THR A 11 1.94 -13.16 -9.57
C THR A 11 2.18 -13.83 -10.93
N GLY A 12 2.09 -13.05 -12.01
CA GLY A 12 2.33 -13.56 -13.38
C GLY A 12 3.70 -14.21 -13.57
N ASP A 13 4.68 -13.84 -12.74
CA ASP A 13 6.05 -14.35 -12.77
C ASP A 13 6.24 -15.59 -11.87
N GLY A 14 5.18 -16.07 -11.21
CA GLY A 14 5.18 -17.26 -10.35
C GLY A 14 5.55 -17.00 -8.88
N ASN A 15 5.96 -15.78 -8.54
CA ASN A 15 6.32 -15.34 -7.19
C ASN A 15 5.09 -15.13 -6.29
N THR A 16 5.26 -15.34 -4.99
CA THR A 16 4.24 -15.09 -3.95
C THR A 16 4.53 -13.82 -3.17
N PHE A 17 3.65 -13.43 -2.24
CA PHE A 17 3.89 -12.26 -1.38
C PHE A 17 5.17 -12.38 -0.55
N ASN A 18 5.53 -13.60 -0.11
CA ASN A 18 6.76 -13.82 0.65
C ASN A 18 8.03 -13.68 -0.21
N ASP A 19 7.88 -13.80 -1.53
CA ASP A 19 8.97 -13.68 -2.50
C ASP A 19 9.17 -12.23 -2.96
N ILE A 20 8.39 -11.27 -2.43
CA ILE A 20 8.59 -9.84 -2.65
C ILE A 20 9.90 -9.46 -1.96
N ALA A 21 11.00 -9.63 -2.69
CA ALA A 21 12.35 -9.43 -2.21
C ALA A 21 13.00 -8.23 -2.94
N GLN A 22 13.00 -7.09 -2.25
CA GLN A 22 14.07 -6.08 -2.22
C GLN A 22 14.42 -5.20 -3.45
N SER A 23 13.92 -5.39 -4.68
CA SER A 23 14.28 -4.48 -5.80
C SER A 23 13.09 -3.71 -6.40
N SER A 24 13.27 -2.39 -6.55
CA SER A 24 12.44 -1.38 -7.25
C SER A 24 11.01 -1.09 -6.77
N GLY A 25 10.38 -1.93 -5.95
CA GLY A 25 8.96 -1.77 -5.60
C GLY A 25 8.01 -2.22 -6.72
N GLU A 26 8.55 -2.67 -7.85
CA GLU A 26 7.80 -3.21 -8.98
C GLU A 26 7.10 -4.52 -8.60
N ASP A 27 7.79 -5.42 -7.89
CA ASP A 27 7.17 -6.68 -7.43
C ASP A 27 6.03 -6.44 -6.45
N PHE A 28 6.13 -5.38 -5.64
CA PHE A 28 5.02 -4.95 -4.79
C PHE A 28 3.82 -4.50 -5.63
N TRP A 29 4.04 -3.70 -6.68
CA TRP A 29 2.97 -3.30 -7.59
C TRP A 29 2.37 -4.48 -8.34
N LYS A 30 3.19 -5.44 -8.81
CA LYS A 30 2.71 -6.68 -9.44
C LYS A 30 1.83 -7.50 -8.50
N ALA A 31 2.23 -7.65 -7.24
CA ALA A 31 1.42 -8.35 -6.23
C ALA A 31 0.09 -7.62 -5.95
N LEU A 32 0.16 -6.29 -5.84
CA LEU A 32 -0.98 -5.46 -5.50
C LEU A 32 -1.99 -5.35 -6.65
N GLN A 33 -1.51 -5.12 -7.88
CA GLN A 33 -2.32 -4.98 -9.11
C GLN A 33 -2.74 -6.34 -9.69
N GLY A 34 -2.06 -7.42 -9.33
CA GLY A 34 -2.39 -8.78 -9.75
C GLY A 34 -3.24 -9.50 -8.68
N PRO A 35 -2.66 -10.45 -7.93
CA PRO A 35 -3.42 -11.35 -7.07
C PRO A 35 -4.25 -10.61 -6.00
N ILE A 36 -3.70 -9.57 -5.34
CA ILE A 36 -4.45 -8.87 -4.29
C ILE A 36 -5.68 -8.16 -4.87
N TYR A 37 -5.50 -7.40 -5.95
CA TYR A 37 -6.59 -6.73 -6.66
C TYR A 37 -7.66 -7.72 -7.15
N SER A 38 -7.24 -8.80 -7.83
CA SER A 38 -8.17 -9.82 -8.33
C SER A 38 -9.01 -10.45 -7.21
N ARG A 39 -8.40 -10.70 -6.03
CA ARG A 39 -9.10 -11.26 -4.87
C ARG A 39 -10.08 -10.30 -4.22
N LEU A 40 -9.73 -9.01 -4.11
CA LEU A 40 -10.62 -8.00 -3.53
C LEU A 40 -11.91 -7.81 -4.35
N TYR A 41 -11.80 -7.91 -5.67
CA TYR A 41 -12.90 -7.65 -6.60
C TYR A 41 -13.49 -8.91 -7.25
N ASN A 42 -13.03 -10.10 -6.82
CA ASN A 42 -13.48 -11.41 -7.33
C ASN A 42 -13.41 -11.53 -8.86
N ILE A 43 -12.32 -11.04 -9.45
CA ILE A 43 -12.14 -10.96 -10.92
C ILE A 43 -11.80 -12.32 -11.53
N ASP A 44 -11.36 -13.29 -10.71
CA ASP A 44 -11.05 -14.65 -11.19
C ASP A 44 -12.31 -15.45 -11.60
N ASN A 45 -13.51 -14.98 -11.24
CA ASN A 45 -14.80 -15.62 -11.52
C ASN A 45 -15.52 -15.07 -12.78
N ILE A 46 -14.79 -14.62 -13.80
CA ILE A 46 -15.37 -14.05 -15.04
C ILE A 46 -16.24 -15.07 -15.83
N GLU A 47 -16.16 -16.37 -15.55
CA GLU A 47 -17.03 -17.36 -16.19
C GLU A 47 -18.47 -17.40 -15.68
N SER A 48 -18.80 -16.73 -14.56
CA SER A 48 -20.17 -16.74 -14.06
C SER A 48 -20.94 -15.48 -14.47
N ASN A 49 -22.13 -15.68 -15.03
CA ASN A 49 -23.24 -14.72 -15.16
C ASN A 49 -23.71 -14.14 -13.80
N THR A 50 -22.86 -14.15 -12.77
CA THR A 50 -23.12 -13.60 -11.45
C THR A 50 -23.35 -12.10 -11.57
N PRO A 51 -24.47 -11.59 -11.03
CA PRO A 51 -24.76 -10.18 -11.09
C PRO A 51 -23.61 -9.38 -10.45
N LYS A 52 -23.23 -8.29 -11.10
CA LYS A 52 -22.19 -7.32 -10.70
C LYS A 52 -22.44 -6.64 -9.32
N THR A 53 -23.39 -7.14 -8.53
CA THR A 53 -23.77 -6.63 -7.22
C THR A 53 -23.05 -7.33 -6.06
N ASP A 54 -22.29 -8.39 -6.33
CA ASP A 54 -21.55 -9.18 -5.33
C ASP A 54 -20.06 -8.78 -5.16
N TYR A 55 -19.68 -7.57 -5.61
CA TYR A 55 -18.34 -7.05 -5.31
C TYR A 55 -18.12 -6.91 -3.81
N GLY A 56 -16.93 -7.29 -3.36
CA GLY A 56 -16.56 -7.24 -1.95
C GLY A 56 -16.77 -8.54 -1.19
N TYR A 57 -16.92 -9.68 -1.86
CA TYR A 57 -16.79 -11.00 -1.23
C TYR A 57 -15.50 -11.70 -1.65
N ILE A 58 -14.78 -12.25 -0.67
CA ILE A 58 -13.62 -13.13 -0.88
C ILE A 58 -14.10 -14.57 -0.69
N TYR A 59 -13.89 -15.40 -1.71
CA TYR A 59 -14.40 -16.78 -1.80
C TYR A 59 -15.92 -16.90 -1.62
N ASN A 60 -16.70 -15.88 -2.01
CA ASN A 60 -18.17 -15.84 -1.90
C ASN A 60 -18.75 -15.97 -0.48
N GLU A 61 -17.91 -16.08 0.54
CA GLU A 61 -18.33 -16.25 1.94
C GLU A 61 -17.89 -15.07 2.84
N ASN A 62 -16.75 -14.44 2.54
CA ASN A 62 -16.16 -13.43 3.41
C ASN A 62 -16.41 -12.03 2.85
N LYS A 63 -17.25 -11.25 3.52
CA LYS A 63 -17.62 -9.90 3.10
C LYS A 63 -16.58 -8.88 3.55
N ILE A 64 -16.05 -8.09 2.62
CA ILE A 64 -15.22 -6.92 2.90
C ILE A 64 -16.10 -5.83 3.51
N LEU A 65 -15.66 -5.28 4.64
CA LEU A 65 -16.30 -4.16 5.30
C LEU A 65 -15.57 -2.87 4.96
N GLY A 66 -16.27 -1.95 4.30
CA GLY A 66 -15.68 -0.70 3.82
C GLY A 66 -14.88 -0.91 2.53
N VAL A 67 -13.63 -0.49 2.53
CA VAL A 67 -12.68 -0.60 1.42
C VAL A 67 -11.28 -0.88 1.97
N ALA A 68 -10.42 -1.49 1.16
CA ALA A 68 -9.02 -1.64 1.52
C ALA A 68 -8.31 -0.27 1.58
N ARG A 69 -7.27 -0.18 2.39
CA ARG A 69 -6.50 1.04 2.63
C ARG A 69 -5.02 0.77 2.45
N LEU A 70 -4.37 1.55 1.58
CA LEU A 70 -2.92 1.69 1.57
C LEU A 70 -2.49 2.85 2.46
N ARG A 71 -1.41 2.66 3.21
CA ARG A 71 -0.76 3.73 3.97
C ARG A 71 0.74 3.63 3.85
N GLN A 72 1.39 4.70 3.46
CA GLN A 72 2.85 4.78 3.34
C GLN A 72 3.45 5.65 4.44
N VAL A 73 4.61 5.21 4.93
CA VAL A 73 5.46 5.96 5.85
C VAL A 73 6.76 6.31 5.15
N ARG A 74 7.19 7.56 5.30
CA ARG A 74 8.34 8.16 4.60
C ARG A 74 9.29 8.83 5.58
N VAL A 75 10.53 9.04 5.15
CA VAL A 75 11.56 9.77 5.90
C VAL A 75 11.99 10.98 5.11
N LYS A 76 12.26 12.08 5.82
CA LYS A 76 12.65 13.36 5.21
C LYS A 76 13.90 13.21 4.34
N PRO A 77 13.98 13.94 3.22
CA PRO A 77 15.23 14.06 2.47
C PRO A 77 16.30 14.73 3.35
N ASN A 78 17.55 14.34 3.16
CA ASN A 78 18.72 14.84 3.91
C ASN A 78 18.64 14.63 5.42
N SER A 79 17.97 13.55 5.84
CA SER A 79 17.85 13.13 7.26
C SER A 79 19.08 12.40 7.80
N CYS A 80 20.14 12.29 7.00
CA CYS A 80 21.39 11.62 7.32
C CYS A 80 22.59 12.54 7.05
N GLU A 81 23.74 12.21 7.62
CA GLU A 81 24.99 12.93 7.35
C GLU A 81 25.78 12.22 6.25
N LEU A 82 25.97 12.90 5.12
CA LEU A 82 26.84 12.41 4.04
C LEU A 82 28.30 12.62 4.41
N HIS A 83 29.12 11.59 4.22
CA HIS A 83 30.56 11.73 4.39
C HIS A 83 31.12 12.79 3.43
N LYS A 84 32.03 13.64 3.93
CA LYS A 84 32.52 14.86 3.25
C LYS A 84 32.99 14.60 1.82
N GLU A 85 33.63 13.47 1.56
CA GLU A 85 34.13 13.12 0.23
C GLU A 85 33.02 12.83 -0.80
N PHE A 86 31.88 12.27 -0.38
CA PHE A 86 30.73 12.08 -1.27
C PHE A 86 30.00 13.39 -1.53
N ALA A 87 29.89 14.25 -0.52
CA ALA A 87 29.29 15.57 -0.65
C ALA A 87 30.10 16.48 -1.61
N LYS A 88 31.43 16.52 -1.48
CA LYS A 88 32.31 17.31 -2.35
C LYS A 88 32.21 16.95 -3.83
N ARG A 89 32.00 15.67 -4.13
CA ARG A 89 31.92 15.16 -5.50
C ARG A 89 30.51 15.20 -6.09
N ASN A 90 29.54 15.71 -5.33
CA ASN A 90 28.13 15.84 -5.72
C ASN A 90 27.53 14.51 -6.24
N PHE A 91 27.95 13.38 -5.65
CA PHE A 91 27.52 12.04 -6.10
C PHE A 91 26.04 11.75 -5.81
N THR A 92 25.48 12.37 -4.76
CA THR A 92 24.07 12.25 -4.42
C THR A 92 23.57 13.58 -3.90
N GLN A 93 22.42 14.04 -4.40
CA GLN A 93 21.78 15.28 -3.95
C GLN A 93 20.95 15.08 -2.68
N GLU A 94 20.57 13.82 -2.40
CA GLU A 94 19.69 13.48 -1.29
C GLU A 94 20.18 12.24 -0.55
N CYS A 95 19.90 12.20 0.75
CA CYS A 95 20.10 11.01 1.55
C CYS A 95 18.92 10.77 2.50
N TYR A 96 18.66 9.50 2.80
CA TYR A 96 17.52 9.10 3.62
C TYR A 96 18.01 8.16 4.72
N ALA A 97 17.85 8.57 5.97
CA ALA A 97 18.23 7.77 7.13
C ALA A 97 17.27 6.60 7.39
N GLU A 98 17.59 5.78 8.39
CA GLU A 98 16.64 4.85 8.99
C GLU A 98 15.41 5.59 9.54
N TYR A 99 14.28 4.90 9.62
CA TYR A 99 13.06 5.50 10.16
C TYR A 99 13.18 5.69 11.67
N THR A 100 12.85 6.89 12.11
CA THR A 100 12.52 7.22 13.48
C THR A 100 11.35 8.21 13.46
N ILE A 101 10.59 8.29 14.55
CA ILE A 101 9.40 9.16 14.62
C ILE A 101 9.76 10.64 14.36
N ASP A 102 10.94 11.10 14.80
CA ASP A 102 11.44 12.46 14.60
C ASP A 102 11.86 12.75 13.15
N LYS A 103 12.24 11.71 12.38
CA LYS A 103 12.69 11.82 10.98
C LYS A 103 11.58 11.53 9.98
N GLU A 104 10.36 11.23 10.43
CA GLU A 104 9.21 11.00 9.56
C GLU A 104 8.95 12.22 8.68
N ASP A 105 8.78 11.99 7.38
CA ASP A 105 8.38 13.03 6.45
C ASP A 105 6.88 13.30 6.59
N GLN A 106 6.55 14.55 6.89
CA GLN A 106 5.18 15.03 7.08
C GLN A 106 4.83 16.13 6.07
N ASP A 107 5.73 16.45 5.14
CA ASP A 107 5.50 17.45 4.10
C ASP A 107 4.79 16.81 2.90
N SER A 108 4.06 17.61 2.13
CA SER A 108 3.49 17.12 0.86
C SER A 108 4.61 16.79 -0.13
N PHE A 109 4.47 15.69 -0.88
CA PHE A 109 5.50 15.26 -1.86
C PHE A 109 4.90 14.90 -3.23
N GLY A 110 5.75 14.80 -4.24
CA GLY A 110 5.31 14.47 -5.60
C GLY A 110 4.61 15.63 -6.31
N ASN A 111 4.23 15.40 -7.58
CA ASN A 111 3.51 16.40 -8.36
C ASN A 111 2.03 16.02 -8.42
N ASN A 112 1.20 16.73 -7.65
CA ASN A 112 -0.24 16.50 -7.55
C ASN A 112 -1.06 17.21 -8.63
N SER A 113 -0.47 18.12 -9.40
CA SER A 113 -1.19 19.07 -10.27
C SER A 113 -1.90 18.41 -11.46
N LEU A 114 -1.51 17.18 -11.81
CA LEU A 114 -2.05 16.42 -12.95
C LEU A 114 -2.72 15.11 -12.52
N ASN A 115 -2.89 14.88 -11.22
CA ASN A 115 -3.42 13.62 -10.71
C ASN A 115 -4.95 13.66 -10.69
N ILE A 116 -5.55 12.72 -11.42
CA ILE A 116 -7.01 12.68 -11.60
C ILE A 116 -7.66 11.91 -10.45
N PHE A 117 -6.99 10.86 -9.96
CA PHE A 117 -7.56 9.94 -8.97
C PHE A 117 -6.88 10.01 -7.60
N THR A 118 -5.67 10.56 -7.54
CA THR A 118 -4.78 10.48 -6.36
C THR A 118 -4.46 11.85 -5.75
N SER A 119 -5.31 12.87 -5.87
CA SER A 119 -5.01 14.23 -5.39
C SER A 119 -4.57 14.30 -3.92
N ASP A 120 -5.23 13.52 -3.06
CA ASP A 120 -5.10 13.65 -1.60
C ASP A 120 -3.99 12.77 -1.01
N VAL A 121 -3.57 11.72 -1.72
CA VAL A 121 -2.58 10.75 -1.21
C VAL A 121 -1.19 11.36 -0.97
N TRP A 122 -0.91 12.48 -1.61
CA TRP A 122 0.39 13.16 -1.59
C TRP A 122 0.56 14.07 -0.38
N ASN A 123 -0.50 14.26 0.40
CA ASN A 123 -0.51 15.06 1.62
C ASN A 123 -0.45 14.14 2.85
N TYR A 124 0.38 14.51 3.82
CA TYR A 124 0.51 13.76 5.06
C TYR A 124 -0.78 13.80 5.89
N THR A 125 -1.20 12.64 6.40
CA THR A 125 -2.33 12.51 7.31
C THR A 125 -1.83 12.11 8.70
N SER A 126 -2.16 12.90 9.72
CA SER A 126 -1.73 12.65 11.10
C SER A 126 -2.38 11.39 11.69
N ALA A 127 -1.74 10.78 12.70
CA ALA A 127 -2.28 9.61 13.43
C ALA A 127 -3.68 9.85 14.01
N LYS A 128 -3.99 11.09 14.42
CA LYS A 128 -5.32 11.48 14.92
C LYS A 128 -6.38 11.42 13.81
N GLN A 129 -6.03 11.85 12.60
CA GLN A 129 -6.92 11.82 11.44
C GLN A 129 -7.09 10.40 10.90
N THR A 130 -6.01 9.61 10.82
CA THR A 130 -6.08 8.20 10.40
C THR A 130 -6.72 7.29 11.45
N LYS A 131 -6.87 7.77 12.69
CA LYS A 131 -7.35 7.02 13.87
C LYS A 131 -6.60 5.71 14.06
N THR A 132 -5.30 5.71 13.74
CA THR A 132 -4.44 4.52 13.77
C THR A 132 -3.36 4.73 14.83
N SER A 133 -3.07 3.69 15.62
CA SER A 133 -1.97 3.69 16.59
C SER A 133 -0.64 3.36 15.89
N ALA A 134 0.46 3.48 16.62
CA ALA A 134 1.74 2.96 16.14
C ALA A 134 1.67 1.44 15.89
N HIS A 135 2.54 0.96 15.00
CA HIS A 135 2.67 -0.44 14.64
C HIS A 135 4.13 -0.87 14.74
N ALA A 136 4.40 -1.85 15.61
CA ALA A 136 5.71 -2.47 15.74
C ALA A 136 5.96 -3.44 14.57
N GLY A 137 6.84 -3.05 13.65
CA GLY A 137 7.35 -3.94 12.62
C GLY A 137 8.61 -4.67 13.06
N VAL A 138 9.21 -5.45 12.16
CA VAL A 138 10.45 -6.20 12.43
C VAL A 138 11.66 -5.27 12.60
N VAL A 139 11.70 -4.16 11.84
CA VAL A 139 12.85 -3.25 11.79
C VAL A 139 12.67 -2.03 12.70
N SER A 140 11.46 -1.49 12.79
CA SER A 140 11.16 -0.31 13.60
C SER A 140 9.69 -0.32 14.03
N GLU A 141 9.37 0.47 15.06
CA GLU A 141 8.02 0.91 15.33
C GLU A 141 7.68 2.08 14.41
N TYR A 142 6.52 2.04 13.74
CA TYR A 142 6.05 3.07 12.82
C TYR A 142 4.85 3.80 13.40
N GLY A 143 4.81 5.12 13.26
CA GLY A 143 3.68 5.93 13.70
C GLY A 143 2.36 5.57 13.01
N GLY A 144 1.26 6.10 13.55
CA GLY A 144 -0.09 5.92 12.99
C GLY A 144 -0.42 6.83 11.80
N GLY A 145 0.43 7.81 11.51
CA GLY A 145 0.27 8.76 10.41
C GLY A 145 0.75 8.21 9.07
N GLY A 146 0.83 9.10 8.08
CA GLY A 146 1.40 8.82 6.77
C GLY A 146 0.50 9.24 5.62
N TYR A 147 0.84 8.74 4.45
CA TYR A 147 0.18 9.06 3.19
C TYR A 147 -0.82 7.95 2.88
N VAL A 148 -2.11 8.28 2.80
CA VAL A 148 -3.19 7.29 2.81
C VAL A 148 -3.95 7.30 1.49
N GLN A 149 -4.04 6.12 0.85
CA GLN A 149 -4.93 5.89 -0.28
C GLN A 149 -6.00 4.88 0.11
N LEU A 150 -7.26 5.28 -0.01
CA LEU A 150 -8.37 4.33 0.08
C LEU A 150 -8.65 3.74 -1.30
N PHE A 151 -8.91 2.44 -1.35
CA PHE A 151 -9.45 1.82 -2.54
C PHE A 151 -10.91 2.21 -2.69
N THR A 152 -11.48 1.98 -3.87
CA THR A 152 -12.89 2.26 -4.13
C THR A 152 -13.68 0.97 -4.26
N ARG A 153 -15.01 1.05 -4.24
CA ARG A 153 -15.85 -0.11 -4.55
C ARG A 153 -15.83 -0.48 -6.03
N ASN A 154 -15.39 0.42 -6.90
CA ASN A 154 -15.27 0.19 -8.32
C ASN A 154 -13.87 -0.36 -8.64
N ALA A 155 -13.83 -1.59 -9.14
CA ALA A 155 -12.58 -2.26 -9.49
C ALA A 155 -11.73 -1.41 -10.47
N ASN A 156 -12.35 -0.91 -11.54
CA ASN A 156 -11.66 -0.13 -12.58
C ASN A 156 -11.08 1.18 -12.02
N THR A 157 -11.81 1.88 -11.15
CA THR A 157 -11.30 3.10 -10.50
C THR A 157 -10.11 2.77 -9.60
N THR A 158 -10.16 1.68 -8.84
CA THR A 158 -9.04 1.25 -8.00
C THR A 158 -7.82 0.88 -8.84
N MET A 159 -8.00 0.17 -9.97
CA MET A 159 -6.89 -0.10 -10.89
C MET A 159 -6.28 1.17 -11.46
N ALA A 160 -7.11 2.17 -11.82
CA ALA A 160 -6.62 3.47 -12.30
C ALA A 160 -5.81 4.21 -11.21
N ILE A 161 -6.28 4.19 -9.96
CA ILE A 161 -5.53 4.72 -8.80
C ILE A 161 -4.17 4.05 -8.68
N LEU A 162 -4.12 2.70 -8.67
CA LEU A 162 -2.86 1.97 -8.49
C LEU A 162 -1.84 2.28 -9.59
N ARG A 163 -2.28 2.33 -10.86
CA ARG A 163 -1.42 2.70 -11.99
C ARG A 163 -0.95 4.16 -11.92
N GLU A 164 -1.79 5.08 -11.46
CA GLU A 164 -1.39 6.48 -11.27
C GLU A 164 -0.35 6.62 -10.15
N LEU A 165 -0.52 5.90 -9.03
CA LEU A 165 0.46 5.88 -7.93
C LEU A 165 1.82 5.31 -8.38
N GLU A 166 1.82 4.21 -9.12
CA GLU A 166 3.03 3.58 -9.65
C GLU A 166 3.74 4.52 -10.64
N ARG A 167 3.02 5.04 -11.64
CA ARG A 167 3.56 5.95 -12.66
C ARG A 167 4.19 7.20 -12.03
N ASN A 168 3.57 7.73 -10.97
CA ASN A 168 4.02 8.93 -10.31
C ASN A 168 5.03 8.67 -9.18
N SER A 169 5.56 7.45 -9.06
CA SER A 169 6.59 7.08 -8.08
C SER A 169 6.19 7.40 -6.63
N TRP A 170 4.94 7.05 -6.27
CA TRP A 170 4.47 7.15 -4.89
C TRP A 170 5.41 6.38 -3.94
N ILE A 171 5.83 5.18 -4.35
CA ILE A 171 6.93 4.44 -3.75
C ILE A 171 8.24 4.91 -4.38
N ASN A 172 9.10 5.50 -3.57
CA ASN A 172 10.44 5.96 -3.98
C ASN A 172 11.45 5.80 -2.82
N ARG A 173 12.68 6.29 -3.00
CA ARG A 173 13.82 6.09 -2.07
C ARG A 173 13.55 6.53 -0.62
N GLY A 174 12.63 7.49 -0.40
CA GLY A 174 12.24 7.95 0.94
C GLY A 174 11.25 7.03 1.67
N THR A 175 10.69 6.02 1.00
CA THR A 175 9.72 5.09 1.59
C THR A 175 10.38 4.16 2.60
N ARG A 176 9.71 3.90 3.73
CA ARG A 176 10.19 2.97 4.76
C ARG A 176 9.22 1.86 5.11
N ALA A 177 7.93 2.12 5.04
CA ALA A 177 6.91 1.10 5.22
C ALA A 177 5.68 1.40 4.36
N ILE A 178 5.00 0.34 3.93
CA ILE A 178 3.70 0.40 3.27
C ILE A 178 2.82 -0.62 3.98
N PHE A 179 1.64 -0.18 4.36
CA PHE A 179 0.61 -0.98 5.00
C PHE A 179 -0.55 -1.15 4.04
N PHE A 180 -1.07 -2.37 3.96
CA PHE A 180 -2.31 -2.68 3.28
C PHE A 180 -3.28 -3.23 4.32
N ASP A 181 -4.33 -2.47 4.64
CA ASP A 181 -5.32 -2.87 5.64
C ASP A 181 -6.65 -3.20 4.97
N VAL A 182 -7.27 -4.32 5.34
CA VAL A 182 -8.66 -4.64 4.97
C VAL A 182 -9.35 -5.39 6.10
N ILE A 183 -10.64 -5.08 6.32
CA ILE A 183 -11.48 -5.77 7.29
C ILE A 183 -12.45 -6.66 6.53
N VAL A 184 -12.53 -7.92 6.93
CA VAL A 184 -13.44 -8.90 6.38
C VAL A 184 -14.31 -9.49 7.48
N TYR A 185 -15.56 -9.81 7.14
CA TYR A 185 -16.53 -10.41 8.03
C TYR A 185 -17.12 -11.65 7.39
N ASN A 186 -17.10 -12.77 8.11
CA ASN A 186 -17.73 -14.00 7.69
C ASN A 186 -19.08 -14.16 8.43
N PRO A 187 -20.23 -14.08 7.73
CA PRO A 187 -21.55 -14.20 8.34
C PRO A 187 -21.89 -15.64 8.77
N ASN A 188 -21.30 -16.67 8.17
CA ASN A 188 -21.60 -18.07 8.49
C ASN A 188 -21.12 -18.45 9.89
N ILE A 189 -19.99 -17.86 10.32
CA ILE A 189 -19.39 -18.10 11.64
C ILE A 189 -19.37 -16.85 12.53
N ASN A 190 -19.98 -15.75 12.09
CA ASN A 190 -20.03 -14.46 12.80
C ASN A 190 -18.64 -13.97 13.27
N LEU A 191 -17.66 -13.96 12.36
CA LEU A 191 -16.26 -13.63 12.70
C LEU A 191 -15.75 -12.45 11.88
N PHE A 192 -15.12 -11.50 12.56
CA PHE A 192 -14.38 -10.40 11.95
C PHE A 192 -12.89 -10.74 11.89
N CYS A 193 -12.25 -10.47 10.76
CA CYS A 193 -10.82 -10.60 10.57
C CYS A 193 -10.27 -9.29 10.01
N HIS A 194 -9.26 -8.75 10.69
CA HIS A 194 -8.50 -7.59 10.24
C HIS A 194 -7.18 -8.10 9.64
N ILE A 195 -6.97 -7.82 8.35
CA ILE A 195 -5.78 -8.22 7.60
C ILE A 195 -4.89 -6.97 7.47
N ARG A 196 -3.61 -7.12 7.83
CA ARG A 196 -2.53 -6.14 7.68
C ARG A 196 -1.28 -6.84 7.17
#